data_AF-A0A7Y1UWI8-F1
#
_entry.id   AF-A0A7Y1UWI8-F1
#
_cell.length_a   1.000
_cell.length_b   1.000
_cell.length_c   1.000
_cell.angle_alpha   90.00
_cell.angle_beta   90.00
_cell.angle_gamma   90.00
#
_symmetry.space_group_name_H-M   'P 1'
#
loop_
_entity.id
_entity.type
_entity.pdbx_description
1 polymer ?
#
loop_
_entity_poly.entity_id
_entity_poly.type
_entity_poly.pdbx_seq_one_letter_code
_entity_poly.pdbx_strand_id
1 'polypeptide(L)'
;MALTNFSDFYGSFHENGVNRVLEHVLAKRPSLFNYGTQWVADDWMKRLCCRIEVAPEVIGRSNPVVTIEQPLPIPGTGGIYSLNWAAQLAEVKIDFHPSSMDLPRELGGKLGKQQFALMARVCGGIGCPPDWVYEEFPPAPQEPIVVPGSDNPATHVPDREKRDPITLPTERLTCFELRLYATGHAEVTGPEGFQVVELKLDGLEIVDVEPEGLENGLECYIEALVRYVILPRLRIALPVFVFDLPLNLGSVTVKAATAPPNNPAIEDDQLKVFVDMEVA
;
A
#
# COMPACT_ATOMS: atom_id res chain seq x y z
N MET A 1 -2.40 -1.33 -39.50
CA MET A 1 -0.94 -1.27 -39.33
C MET A 1 -0.54 -2.51 -38.56
N ALA A 2 0.45 -3.29 -39.01
CA ALA A 2 0.88 -4.45 -38.26
C ALA A 2 1.64 -3.97 -37.02
N LEU A 3 1.33 -4.56 -35.86
CA LEU A 3 1.80 -4.15 -34.52
C LEU A 3 3.32 -4.24 -34.35
N THR A 4 4.02 -4.87 -35.29
CA THR A 4 5.48 -5.11 -35.30
C THR A 4 6.19 -4.38 -36.44
N ASN A 5 5.56 -3.36 -37.05
CA ASN A 5 6.20 -2.60 -38.14
C ASN A 5 7.45 -1.82 -37.70
N PHE A 6 7.65 -1.66 -36.39
CA PHE A 6 8.69 -0.81 -35.79
C PHE A 6 9.49 -1.52 -34.68
N SER A 7 9.28 -2.83 -34.51
CA SER A 7 9.96 -3.63 -33.48
C SER A 7 9.88 -5.12 -33.78
N ASP A 8 10.85 -5.90 -33.30
CA ASP A 8 10.84 -7.35 -33.44
C ASP A 8 9.77 -8.01 -32.56
N PHE A 9 9.59 -7.50 -31.34
CA PHE A 9 8.56 -7.94 -30.40
C PHE A 9 7.80 -6.76 -29.81
N TYR A 10 6.53 -7.00 -29.48
CA TYR A 10 5.74 -6.06 -28.69
C TYR A 10 5.03 -6.81 -27.56
N GLY A 11 5.01 -6.20 -26.38
CA GLY A 11 4.26 -6.66 -25.23
C GLY A 11 3.30 -5.56 -24.77
N SER A 12 2.09 -5.94 -24.35
CA SER A 12 1.10 -4.97 -23.86
C SER A 12 0.33 -5.53 -22.67
N PHE A 13 0.13 -4.70 -21.65
CA PHE A 13 -0.73 -4.99 -20.50
C PHE A 13 -1.92 -4.04 -20.49
N HIS A 14 -3.12 -4.59 -20.54
CA HIS A 14 -4.34 -3.81 -20.38
C HIS A 14 -4.66 -3.65 -18.89
N GLU A 15 -5.07 -2.45 -18.48
CA GLU A 15 -5.48 -2.15 -17.10
C GLU A 15 -6.46 -3.16 -16.52
N ASN A 16 -7.42 -3.65 -17.32
CA ASN A 16 -8.41 -4.63 -16.88
C ASN A 16 -7.77 -5.95 -16.43
N GLY A 17 -6.68 -6.34 -17.09
CA GLY A 17 -5.89 -7.50 -16.68
C GLY A 17 -5.20 -7.27 -15.34
N VAL A 18 -4.59 -6.09 -15.17
CA VAL A 18 -3.90 -5.70 -13.93
C VAL A 18 -4.89 -5.61 -12.76
N ASN A 19 -6.01 -4.91 -12.94
CA ASN A 19 -7.06 -4.74 -11.94
C ASN A 19 -7.65 -6.09 -11.49
N ARG A 20 -7.93 -7.01 -12.42
CA ARG A 20 -8.39 -8.36 -12.07
C ARG A 20 -7.36 -9.15 -11.26
N VAL A 21 -6.08 -9.00 -11.56
CA VAL A 21 -5.02 -9.65 -10.76
C VAL A 21 -4.97 -9.05 -9.35
N LEU A 22 -5.06 -7.73 -9.22
CA LEU A 22 -5.09 -7.04 -7.92
C LEU A 22 -6.29 -7.49 -7.07
N GLU A 23 -7.49 -7.49 -7.64
CA GLU A 23 -8.71 -8.00 -7.00
C GLU A 23 -8.56 -9.47 -6.57
N HIS A 24 -7.99 -10.31 -7.44
CA HIS A 24 -7.76 -11.71 -7.14
C HIS A 24 -6.80 -11.90 -5.96
N VAL A 25 -5.71 -11.12 -5.92
CA VAL A 25 -4.73 -11.19 -4.84
C VAL A 25 -5.33 -10.68 -3.53
N LEU A 26 -6.09 -9.58 -3.54
CA LEU A 26 -6.84 -9.07 -2.39
C LEU A 26 -7.78 -10.15 -1.82
N ALA A 27 -8.54 -10.83 -2.68
CA ALA A 27 -9.49 -11.85 -2.26
C ALA A 27 -8.83 -13.17 -1.78
N LYS A 28 -7.70 -13.57 -2.37
CA LYS A 28 -7.00 -14.83 -2.05
C LYS A 28 -5.97 -14.70 -0.93
N ARG A 29 -5.46 -13.50 -0.69
CA ARG A 29 -4.45 -13.21 0.35
C ARG A 29 -4.83 -11.98 1.19
N PRO A 30 -6.04 -11.95 1.78
CA PRO A 30 -6.54 -10.79 2.51
C PRO A 30 -5.64 -10.36 3.68
N SER A 31 -4.91 -11.28 4.33
CA SER A 31 -4.00 -10.91 5.42
C SER A 31 -2.84 -10.00 4.99
N LEU A 32 -2.50 -9.94 3.71
CA LEU A 32 -1.47 -9.00 3.21
C LEU A 32 -1.95 -7.55 3.18
N PHE A 33 -3.26 -7.33 3.37
CA PHE A 33 -3.90 -6.03 3.18
C PHE A 33 -4.77 -5.61 4.36
N ASN A 34 -5.10 -6.53 5.26
CA ASN A 34 -5.89 -6.27 6.45
C ASN A 34 -5.03 -6.53 7.69
N TYR A 35 -4.85 -5.50 8.49
CA TYR A 35 -4.06 -5.50 9.70
C TYR A 35 -4.95 -5.09 10.87
N GLY A 36 -4.73 -5.69 12.03
CA GLY A 36 -5.43 -5.26 13.22
C GLY A 36 -5.13 -6.12 14.42
N THR A 37 -5.64 -5.71 15.56
CA THR A 37 -5.50 -6.47 16.81
C THR A 37 -6.19 -7.83 16.78
N GLN A 38 -5.84 -8.72 17.71
CA GLN A 38 -6.50 -10.02 17.89
C GLN A 38 -8.02 -9.88 17.98
N TRP A 39 -8.52 -8.86 18.71
CA TRP A 39 -9.94 -8.55 18.81
C TRP A 39 -10.58 -8.35 17.42
N VAL A 40 -9.92 -7.67 16.50
CA VAL A 40 -10.43 -7.52 15.13
C VAL A 40 -10.43 -8.86 14.39
N ALA A 41 -9.36 -9.64 14.51
CA ALA A 41 -9.24 -10.94 13.83
C ALA A 41 -10.31 -11.96 14.27
N ASP A 42 -10.71 -11.93 15.55
CA ASP A 42 -11.69 -12.87 16.13
C ASP A 42 -13.09 -12.76 15.52
N ASP A 43 -13.52 -11.56 15.09
CA ASP A 43 -14.81 -11.33 14.41
C ASP A 43 -14.65 -10.31 13.29
N TRP A 44 -13.71 -10.59 12.38
CA TRP A 44 -13.29 -9.67 11.31
C TRP A 44 -14.45 -9.22 10.42
N MET A 45 -15.48 -10.05 10.24
CA MET A 45 -16.65 -9.71 9.44
C MET A 45 -17.43 -8.51 9.98
N LYS A 46 -17.40 -8.28 11.30
CA LYS A 46 -18.10 -7.18 11.97
C LYS A 46 -17.16 -6.07 12.45
N ARG A 47 -15.89 -6.40 12.69
CA ARG A 47 -14.93 -5.51 13.37
C ARG A 47 -14.00 -4.78 12.41
N LEU A 48 -13.90 -5.22 11.15
CA LEU A 48 -13.22 -4.44 10.11
C LEU A 48 -14.07 -3.24 9.68
N CYS A 49 -13.41 -2.13 9.35
CA CYS A 49 -14.05 -0.88 8.98
C CYS A 49 -14.65 -0.91 7.57
N CYS A 50 -14.01 -1.65 6.66
CA CYS A 50 -14.51 -1.89 5.32
C CYS A 50 -14.80 -3.37 5.13
N ARG A 51 -15.94 -3.63 4.48
CA ARG A 51 -16.28 -4.96 4.02
C ARG A 51 -15.26 -5.39 2.98
N ILE A 52 -14.73 -6.60 3.16
CA ILE A 52 -13.79 -7.23 2.24
C ILE A 52 -14.44 -8.45 1.59
N GLU A 53 -14.07 -8.70 0.35
CA GLU A 53 -14.40 -9.94 -0.35
C GLU A 53 -13.28 -10.94 -0.12
N VAL A 54 -13.61 -12.06 0.49
CA VAL A 54 -12.65 -13.13 0.78
C VAL A 54 -13.03 -14.35 -0.03
N ALA A 55 -12.06 -14.90 -0.77
CA ALA A 55 -12.29 -16.08 -1.57
C ALA A 55 -12.67 -17.29 -0.68
N PRO A 56 -13.65 -18.13 -1.07
CA PRO A 56 -14.14 -19.24 -0.24
C PRO A 56 -13.03 -20.19 0.22
N GLU A 57 -11.98 -20.36 -0.56
CA GLU A 57 -10.86 -21.26 -0.24
C GLU A 57 -9.96 -20.72 0.87
N VAL A 58 -9.94 -19.40 1.11
CA VAL A 58 -9.23 -18.81 2.26
C VAL A 58 -9.93 -19.23 3.53
N ILE A 59 -11.26 -19.08 3.57
CA ILE A 59 -12.10 -19.48 4.71
C ILE A 59 -12.06 -21.01 4.88
N GLY A 60 -12.26 -21.76 3.80
CA GLY A 60 -12.30 -23.22 3.83
C GLY A 60 -10.98 -23.89 4.23
N ARG A 61 -9.85 -23.17 4.11
CA ARG A 61 -8.53 -23.64 4.56
C ARG A 61 -8.07 -23.01 5.88
N SER A 62 -8.93 -22.21 6.52
CA SER A 62 -8.59 -21.46 7.75
C SER A 62 -7.33 -20.60 7.59
N ASN A 63 -7.11 -20.04 6.40
CA ASN A 63 -6.03 -19.08 6.18
C ASN A 63 -6.37 -17.76 6.90
N PRO A 64 -5.37 -17.03 7.40
CA PRO A 64 -5.61 -15.76 8.08
C PRO A 64 -6.24 -14.76 7.12
N VAL A 65 -7.28 -14.06 7.60
CA VAL A 65 -7.92 -12.95 6.89
C VAL A 65 -7.31 -11.62 7.31
N VAL A 66 -6.92 -11.50 8.57
CA VAL A 66 -6.31 -10.33 9.17
C VAL A 66 -4.93 -10.74 9.68
N THR A 67 -3.91 -9.96 9.35
CA THR A 67 -2.60 -10.05 10.04
C THR A 67 -2.75 -9.43 11.42
N ILE A 68 -2.47 -10.24 12.44
CA ILE A 68 -2.60 -9.83 13.84
C ILE A 68 -1.39 -8.98 14.21
N GLU A 69 -1.66 -7.75 14.61
CA GLU A 69 -0.66 -6.78 15.07
C GLU A 69 -0.87 -6.46 16.56
N GLN A 70 0.17 -5.89 17.17
CA GLN A 70 0.08 -5.46 18.56
C GLN A 70 -0.93 -4.30 18.72
N PRO A 71 -1.69 -4.28 19.83
CA PRO A 71 -2.54 -3.15 20.19
C PRO A 71 -1.78 -1.82 20.25
N LEU A 72 -2.46 -0.72 19.92
CA LEU A 72 -1.87 0.61 19.88
C LEU A 72 -1.59 1.09 21.31
N PRO A 73 -0.32 1.28 21.74
CA PRO A 73 -0.02 1.70 23.10
C PRO A 73 -0.51 3.13 23.35
N ILE A 74 -1.06 3.39 24.54
CA ILE A 74 -1.45 4.75 24.95
C ILE A 74 -0.21 5.46 25.53
N PRO A 75 0.32 6.52 24.88
CA PRO A 75 1.48 7.24 25.40
C PRO A 75 1.25 7.78 26.81
N GLY A 76 2.31 7.80 27.62
CA GLY A 76 2.24 8.29 29.01
C GLY A 76 1.72 7.26 30.02
N THR A 77 1.23 6.09 29.59
CA THR A 77 0.78 5.02 30.50
C THR A 77 1.90 4.04 30.89
N GLY A 78 3.13 4.27 30.44
CA GLY A 78 4.26 3.34 30.65
C GLY A 78 4.06 1.98 29.96
N GLY A 79 3.19 1.91 28.94
CA GLY A 79 2.84 0.67 28.25
C GLY A 79 1.80 -0.19 28.97
N ILE A 80 1.15 0.33 30.01
CA ILE A 80 0.12 -0.41 30.76
C ILE A 80 -1.16 -0.55 29.94
N TYR A 81 -1.55 0.48 29.18
CA TYR A 81 -2.80 0.48 28.43
C TYR A 81 -2.57 0.59 26.93
N SER A 82 -3.43 -0.09 26.17
CA SER A 82 -3.43 -0.10 24.72
C SER A 82 -4.84 -0.14 24.14
N LEU A 83 -4.97 0.18 22.85
CA LEU A 83 -6.24 0.25 22.13
C LEU A 83 -6.31 -0.76 20.98
N ASN A 84 -7.50 -1.27 20.75
CA ASN A 84 -7.79 -2.06 19.55
C ASN A 84 -7.80 -1.15 18.31
N TRP A 85 -7.34 -1.67 17.18
CA TRP A 85 -7.33 -0.92 15.92
C TRP A 85 -7.37 -1.88 14.72
N ALA A 86 -7.72 -1.33 13.55
CA ALA A 86 -7.62 -1.98 12.25
C ALA A 86 -7.13 -0.99 11.19
N ALA A 87 -6.38 -1.48 10.20
CA ALA A 87 -6.11 -0.79 8.94
C ALA A 87 -6.22 -1.76 7.77
N GLN A 88 -6.77 -1.28 6.66
CA GLN A 88 -7.14 -2.09 5.52
C GLN A 88 -6.80 -1.35 4.23
N LEU A 89 -6.12 -2.02 3.30
CA LEU A 89 -6.15 -1.64 1.89
C LEU A 89 -7.34 -2.37 1.25
N ALA A 90 -8.45 -1.65 1.09
CA ALA A 90 -9.72 -2.23 0.68
C ALA A 90 -9.84 -2.35 -0.85
N GLU A 91 -9.16 -1.50 -1.61
CA GLU A 91 -9.23 -1.47 -3.06
C GLU A 91 -7.97 -0.85 -3.65
N VAL A 92 -7.51 -1.36 -4.80
CA VAL A 92 -6.47 -0.75 -5.63
C VAL A 92 -6.90 -0.87 -7.09
N LYS A 93 -6.85 0.24 -7.82
CA LYS A 93 -7.12 0.28 -9.26
C LYS A 93 -6.04 1.04 -9.99
N ILE A 94 -5.71 0.57 -11.19
CA ILE A 94 -4.92 1.27 -12.18
C ILE A 94 -5.82 1.68 -13.35
N ASP A 95 -5.56 2.86 -13.90
CA ASP A 95 -6.23 3.44 -15.08
C ASP A 95 -5.13 3.95 -16.02
N PHE A 96 -5.10 3.48 -17.26
CA PHE A 96 -4.17 3.93 -18.29
C PHE A 96 -4.87 4.96 -19.18
N HIS A 97 -4.11 5.85 -19.81
CA HIS A 97 -4.71 6.78 -20.78
C HIS A 97 -5.38 6.01 -21.94
N PRO A 98 -6.59 6.41 -22.40
CA PRO A 98 -7.41 7.52 -21.92
C PRO A 98 -8.17 7.25 -20.61
N SER A 99 -8.21 8.24 -19.71
CA SER A 99 -8.78 8.07 -18.37
C SER A 99 -10.23 7.58 -18.36
N SER A 100 -10.48 6.51 -17.61
CA SER A 100 -11.82 6.08 -17.17
C SER A 100 -12.14 6.53 -15.74
N MET A 101 -11.13 6.94 -14.97
CA MET A 101 -11.22 7.38 -13.59
C MET A 101 -11.32 8.91 -13.45
N ASP A 102 -12.20 9.37 -12.56
CA ASP A 102 -12.23 10.78 -12.15
C ASP A 102 -11.11 11.04 -11.14
N LEU A 103 -10.20 11.96 -11.47
CA LEU A 103 -9.09 12.35 -10.60
C LEU A 103 -9.45 13.60 -9.77
N PRO A 104 -8.85 13.78 -8.59
CA PRO A 104 -8.88 15.04 -7.87
C PRO A 104 -8.39 16.22 -8.72
N ARG A 105 -8.82 17.43 -8.36
CA ARG A 105 -8.52 18.65 -9.15
C ARG A 105 -7.04 18.99 -9.10
N GLU A 106 -6.41 18.67 -7.98
CA GLU A 106 -5.01 18.81 -7.63
C GLU A 106 -4.14 18.01 -8.59
N LEU A 107 -4.66 16.87 -9.09
CA LEU A 107 -4.02 16.03 -10.11
C LEU A 107 -4.48 16.35 -11.55
N GLY A 108 -5.17 17.47 -11.76
CA GLY A 108 -5.60 17.93 -13.09
C GLY A 108 -6.94 17.38 -13.58
N GLY A 109 -7.67 16.63 -12.75
CA GLY A 109 -9.03 16.15 -13.01
C GLY A 109 -9.17 14.98 -14.01
N LYS A 110 -8.24 14.83 -14.96
CA LYS A 110 -8.17 13.70 -15.92
C LYS A 110 -6.72 13.36 -16.27
N LEU A 111 -6.48 12.10 -16.65
CA LEU A 111 -5.16 11.68 -17.12
C LEU A 111 -4.71 12.40 -18.40
N GLY A 112 -3.51 12.96 -18.37
CA GLY A 112 -2.79 13.41 -19.55
C GLY A 112 -2.38 12.26 -20.46
N LYS A 113 -1.87 12.60 -21.66
CA LYS A 113 -1.29 11.60 -22.57
C LYS A 113 -0.05 10.98 -21.93
N GLN A 114 0.21 9.70 -22.21
CA GLN A 114 1.38 8.98 -21.68
C GLN A 114 1.41 8.87 -20.14
N GLN A 115 0.25 8.97 -19.49
CA GLN A 115 0.12 8.85 -18.05
C GLN A 115 -0.79 7.69 -17.66
N PHE A 116 -0.55 7.19 -16.45
CA PHE A 116 -1.43 6.27 -15.74
C PHE A 116 -1.85 6.90 -14.41
N ALA A 117 -2.99 6.45 -13.88
CA ALA A 117 -3.44 6.76 -12.54
C ALA A 117 -3.51 5.49 -11.69
N LEU A 118 -3.33 5.66 -10.40
CA LEU A 118 -3.62 4.68 -9.37
C LEU A 118 -4.63 5.28 -8.41
N MET A 119 -5.60 4.48 -7.99
CA MET A 119 -6.46 4.79 -6.85
C MET A 119 -6.35 3.68 -5.83
N ALA A 120 -6.21 4.06 -4.57
CA ALA A 120 -6.27 3.15 -3.44
C ALA A 120 -7.32 3.63 -2.43
N ARG A 121 -8.16 2.69 -1.98
CA ARG A 121 -9.13 2.92 -0.90
C ARG A 121 -8.59 2.29 0.37
N VAL A 122 -8.31 3.11 1.36
CA VAL A 122 -7.75 2.69 2.65
C VAL A 122 -8.80 2.92 3.72
N CYS A 123 -9.05 1.93 4.56
CA CYS A 123 -9.97 2.04 5.68
C CYS A 123 -9.22 1.80 6.97
N GLY A 124 -9.51 2.59 7.99
CA GLY A 124 -8.87 2.46 9.29
C GLY A 124 -9.84 2.75 10.42
N GLY A 125 -9.51 2.30 11.62
CA GLY A 125 -10.28 2.65 12.80
C GLY A 125 -9.59 2.30 14.09
N ILE A 126 -9.92 3.07 15.13
CA ILE A 126 -9.42 2.89 16.49
C ILE A 126 -10.60 2.64 17.42
N GLY A 127 -10.45 1.66 18.29
CA GLY A 127 -11.41 1.27 19.29
C GLY A 127 -11.33 2.18 20.50
N CYS A 128 -12.07 3.28 20.47
CA CYS A 128 -12.19 4.15 21.64
C CYS A 128 -13.00 3.42 22.73
N PRO A 129 -12.49 3.35 23.97
CA PRO A 129 -13.23 2.74 25.07
C PRO A 129 -14.47 3.59 25.44
N PRO A 130 -15.60 2.96 25.82
CA PRO A 130 -16.73 3.67 26.42
C PRO A 130 -16.41 4.12 27.85
N ASP A 131 -17.20 5.08 28.37
CA ASP A 131 -16.92 5.75 29.66
C ASP A 131 -16.72 4.80 30.84
N TRP A 132 -17.49 3.70 30.91
CA TRP A 132 -17.38 2.70 31.98
C TRP A 132 -15.98 2.06 32.08
N VAL A 133 -15.25 1.97 30.96
CA VAL A 133 -13.89 1.41 30.95
C VAL A 133 -12.94 2.29 31.76
N TYR A 134 -13.11 3.61 31.73
CA TYR A 134 -12.25 4.52 32.50
C TYR A 134 -12.53 4.45 34.01
N GLU A 135 -13.73 4.03 34.41
CA GLU A 135 -14.07 3.80 35.81
C GLU A 135 -13.46 2.49 36.33
N GLU A 136 -13.49 1.43 35.53
CA GLU A 136 -12.94 0.11 35.90
C GLU A 136 -11.41 0.05 35.78
N PHE A 137 -10.85 0.76 34.79
CA PHE A 137 -9.42 0.83 34.50
C PHE A 137 -8.92 2.27 34.67
N PRO A 138 -8.86 2.80 35.91
CA PRO A 138 -8.41 4.16 36.14
C PRO A 138 -6.95 4.34 35.69
N PRO A 139 -6.56 5.56 35.28
CA PRO A 139 -5.18 5.86 34.95
C PRO A 139 -4.29 5.53 36.15
N ALA A 140 -3.10 4.96 35.88
CA ALA A 140 -2.15 4.64 36.93
C ALA A 140 -1.89 5.90 37.77
N PRO A 141 -1.77 5.76 39.12
CA PRO A 141 -1.39 6.89 39.96
C PRO A 141 -0.13 7.53 39.39
N GLN A 142 -0.16 8.86 39.19
CA GLN A 142 1.04 9.59 38.78
C GLN A 142 2.15 9.26 39.79
N GLU A 143 3.31 8.84 39.29
CA GLU A 143 4.46 8.67 40.17
C GLU A 143 4.73 10.01 40.86
N PRO A 144 4.94 10.02 42.19
CA PRO A 144 5.18 11.25 42.91
C PRO A 144 6.37 11.97 42.27
N ILE A 145 6.20 13.26 41.99
CA ILE A 145 7.27 14.10 41.47
C ILE A 145 8.45 13.99 42.44
N VAL A 146 9.53 13.35 42.00
CA VAL A 146 10.77 13.30 42.78
C VAL A 146 11.35 14.71 42.78
N VAL A 147 11.15 15.44 43.88
CA VAL A 147 11.75 16.76 44.08
C VAL A 147 13.26 16.54 44.27
N PRO A 148 14.13 17.13 43.44
CA PRO A 148 15.57 17.01 43.62
C PRO A 148 15.97 17.59 44.98
N GLY A 149 16.43 16.76 45.92
CA GLY A 149 16.93 17.16 47.23
C GLY A 149 16.29 16.49 48.46
N SER A 150 15.34 15.56 48.31
CA SER A 150 14.91 14.72 49.44
C SER A 150 15.81 13.50 49.57
N ASP A 151 16.73 13.51 50.53
CA ASP A 151 17.57 12.37 50.89
C ASP A 151 16.71 11.28 51.58
N ASN A 152 16.08 10.42 50.78
CA ASN A 152 15.54 9.14 51.25
C ASN A 152 16.31 7.99 50.58
N PRO A 153 17.20 7.28 51.29
CA PRO A 153 18.08 6.25 50.72
C PRO A 153 17.39 4.88 50.54
N ALA A 154 16.08 4.84 50.28
CA ALA A 154 15.33 3.59 50.18
C ALA A 154 14.29 3.64 49.07
N THR A 155 14.70 3.43 47.83
CA THR A 155 13.87 2.75 46.83
C THR A 155 14.78 2.00 45.86
N HIS A 156 15.11 0.74 46.21
CA HIS A 156 15.13 -0.28 45.16
C HIS A 156 13.75 -0.20 44.52
N VAL A 157 13.64 0.43 43.34
CA VAL A 157 12.46 0.24 42.49
C VAL A 157 12.62 -1.21 42.02
N PRO A 158 11.81 -2.17 42.51
CA PRO A 158 11.89 -3.52 41.98
C PRO A 158 11.69 -3.41 40.48
N ASP A 159 12.51 -4.13 39.72
CA ASP A 159 12.37 -4.24 38.27
C ASP A 159 10.91 -4.59 38.00
N ARG A 160 10.15 -3.60 37.52
CA ARG A 160 8.69 -3.68 37.48
C ARG A 160 8.42 -4.81 36.49
N GLU A 161 8.05 -5.99 37.00
CA GLU A 161 7.71 -7.15 36.17
C GLU A 161 6.88 -6.62 35.00
N LYS A 162 7.38 -6.80 33.77
CA LYS A 162 6.68 -6.38 32.55
C LYS A 162 5.36 -7.12 32.53
N ARG A 163 4.33 -6.51 33.11
CA ARG A 163 2.96 -6.97 32.97
C ARG A 163 2.58 -6.75 31.51
N ASP A 164 1.97 -7.76 30.91
CA ASP A 164 1.44 -7.60 29.56
C ASP A 164 0.48 -6.40 29.53
N PRO A 165 0.59 -5.52 28.52
CA PRO A 165 -0.31 -4.37 28.38
C PRO A 165 -1.77 -4.82 28.42
N ILE A 166 -2.60 -4.12 29.18
CA ILE A 166 -4.05 -4.28 29.17
C ILE A 166 -4.58 -3.58 27.93
N THR A 167 -5.21 -4.33 27.03
CA THR A 167 -5.95 -3.73 25.92
C THR A 167 -7.33 -3.35 26.39
N LEU A 168 -7.64 -2.05 26.34
CA LEU A 168 -8.91 -1.53 26.82
C LEU A 168 -10.07 -2.07 25.97
N PRO A 169 -11.16 -2.56 26.60
CA PRO A 169 -12.32 -3.04 25.88
C PRO A 169 -12.93 -1.95 24.99
N THR A 170 -13.44 -2.36 23.83
CA THR A 170 -14.22 -1.50 22.94
C THR A 170 -15.37 -2.30 22.34
N GLU A 171 -16.46 -1.62 22.02
CA GLU A 171 -17.62 -2.23 21.36
C GLU A 171 -17.49 -2.19 19.83
N ARG A 172 -16.85 -1.14 19.30
CA ARG A 172 -16.70 -0.89 17.86
C ARG A 172 -15.49 0.00 17.59
N LEU A 173 -14.93 -0.13 16.40
CA LEU A 173 -13.95 0.85 15.91
C LEU A 173 -14.65 2.12 15.46
N THR A 174 -14.06 3.27 15.76
CA THR A 174 -14.38 4.54 15.11
C THR A 174 -13.67 4.54 13.76
N CYS A 175 -14.43 4.24 12.70
CA CYS A 175 -13.90 4.00 11.37
C CYS A 175 -13.83 5.27 10.51
N PHE A 176 -12.86 5.31 9.60
CA PHE A 176 -12.71 6.29 8.54
C PHE A 176 -12.30 5.61 7.23
N GLU A 177 -12.54 6.28 6.11
CA GLU A 177 -12.10 5.88 4.77
C GLU A 177 -11.27 7.03 4.18
N LEU A 178 -10.12 6.69 3.59
CA LEU A 178 -9.28 7.59 2.81
C LEU A 178 -9.22 7.08 1.37
N ARG A 179 -9.21 8.00 0.42
CA ARG A 179 -8.93 7.71 -0.98
C ARG A 179 -7.66 8.39 -1.39
N LEU A 180 -6.69 7.58 -1.79
CA LEU A 180 -5.42 8.02 -2.33
C LEU A 180 -5.49 7.94 -3.84
N TYR A 181 -5.10 9.01 -4.51
CA TYR A 181 -4.89 9.05 -5.94
C TYR A 181 -3.42 9.33 -6.23
N ALA A 182 -2.89 8.70 -7.28
CA ALA A 182 -1.56 9.00 -7.77
C ALA A 182 -1.57 8.98 -9.29
N THR A 183 -0.77 9.85 -9.91
CA THR A 183 -0.52 9.84 -11.35
C THR A 183 0.94 9.59 -11.62
N GLY A 184 1.24 9.03 -12.79
CA GLY A 184 2.60 8.69 -13.15
C GLY A 184 2.76 8.39 -14.63
N HIS A 185 4.00 8.11 -15.02
CA HIS A 185 4.37 7.68 -16.37
C HIS A 185 5.38 6.54 -16.31
N ALA A 186 5.65 5.93 -17.46
CA ALA A 186 6.61 4.83 -17.57
C ALA A 186 7.79 5.22 -18.46
N GLU A 187 8.98 4.77 -18.09
CA GLU A 187 10.23 5.00 -18.82
C GLU A 187 11.02 3.70 -18.97
N VAL A 188 11.80 3.56 -20.03
CA VAL A 188 12.85 2.54 -20.10
C VAL A 188 14.16 3.13 -19.59
N THR A 189 14.80 2.45 -18.64
CA THR A 189 16.11 2.84 -18.10
C THR A 189 17.10 1.68 -18.15
N GLY A 190 18.39 1.98 -17.96
CA GLY A 190 19.46 0.99 -17.92
C GLY A 190 20.20 0.79 -19.24
N PRO A 191 21.33 0.06 -19.24
CA PRO A 191 22.10 -0.23 -20.43
C PRO A 191 21.43 -1.31 -21.28
N GLU A 192 21.71 -1.32 -22.59
CA GLU A 192 21.24 -2.36 -23.52
C GLU A 192 21.52 -3.78 -22.97
N GLY A 193 20.57 -4.70 -23.18
CA GLY A 193 20.60 -6.04 -22.58
C GLY A 193 20.17 -6.13 -21.11
N PHE A 194 20.18 -5.02 -20.35
CA PHE A 194 19.73 -4.95 -18.96
C PHE A 194 18.69 -3.85 -18.72
N GLN A 195 18.02 -3.42 -19.79
CA GLN A 195 17.00 -2.40 -19.70
C GLN A 195 15.78 -2.88 -18.90
N VAL A 196 15.19 -1.95 -18.16
CA VAL A 196 14.01 -2.18 -17.33
C VAL A 196 12.97 -1.11 -17.62
N VAL A 197 11.69 -1.48 -17.51
CA VAL A 197 10.58 -0.54 -17.45
C VAL A 197 10.42 -0.08 -16.02
N GLU A 198 10.57 1.22 -15.81
CA GLU A 198 10.34 1.89 -14.52
C GLU A 198 9.05 2.69 -14.57
N LEU A 199 8.26 2.59 -13.51
CA LEU A 199 7.15 3.50 -13.24
C LEU A 199 7.68 4.70 -12.46
N LYS A 200 7.24 5.90 -12.83
CA LYS A 200 7.55 7.17 -12.18
C LYS A 200 6.29 7.78 -11.60
N LEU A 201 6.43 8.44 -10.45
CA LEU A 201 5.36 9.18 -9.79
C LEU A 201 5.42 10.65 -10.19
N ASP A 202 4.31 11.15 -10.73
CA ASP A 202 4.14 12.55 -11.15
C ASP A 202 3.41 13.36 -10.06
N GLY A 203 2.39 12.78 -9.44
CA GLY A 203 1.61 13.41 -8.38
C GLY A 203 0.94 12.38 -7.47
N LEU A 204 0.61 12.81 -6.25
CA LEU A 204 -0.07 12.03 -5.24
C LEU A 204 -0.97 12.96 -4.44
N GLU A 205 -2.19 12.50 -4.14
CA GLU A 205 -3.22 13.28 -3.44
C GLU A 205 -4.03 12.35 -2.52
N ILE A 206 -4.29 12.75 -1.28
CA ILE A 206 -5.25 12.11 -0.39
C ILE A 206 -6.50 12.99 -0.30
N VAL A 207 -7.68 12.42 -0.59
CA VAL A 207 -8.91 13.21 -0.59
C VAL A 207 -9.48 13.37 0.82
N ASP A 208 -9.95 14.58 1.12
CA ASP A 208 -10.73 14.94 2.32
C ASP A 208 -9.97 14.81 3.66
N VAL A 209 -8.67 15.16 3.71
CA VAL A 209 -7.91 15.19 4.97
C VAL A 209 -7.73 16.61 5.47
N GLU A 210 -8.27 16.88 6.66
CA GLU A 210 -8.03 18.15 7.35
C GLU A 210 -7.35 17.92 8.71
N PRO A 211 -6.49 18.86 9.18
CA PRO A 211 -6.10 20.11 8.51
C PRO A 211 -5.04 19.89 7.41
N GLU A 212 -4.88 20.88 6.51
CA GLU A 212 -3.92 20.86 5.38
C GLU A 212 -2.50 20.46 5.79
N GLY A 213 -2.04 20.85 6.98
CA GLY A 213 -0.72 20.45 7.49
C GLY A 213 -0.57 18.94 7.76
N LEU A 214 -1.65 18.26 8.14
CA LEU A 214 -1.68 16.81 8.34
C LEU A 214 -1.70 16.08 7.00
N GLU A 215 -2.53 16.55 6.06
CA GLU A 215 -2.61 16.06 4.69
C GLU A 215 -1.25 16.10 4.00
N ASN A 216 -0.65 17.29 3.89
CA ASN A 216 0.68 17.47 3.30
C ASN A 216 1.76 16.60 3.96
N GLY A 217 1.69 16.42 5.29
CA GLY A 217 2.62 15.57 6.03
C GLY A 217 2.47 14.09 5.68
N LEU A 218 1.22 13.60 5.57
CA LEU A 218 0.92 12.24 5.17
C LEU A 218 1.29 11.98 3.71
N GLU A 219 0.94 12.90 2.81
CA GLU A 219 1.30 12.81 1.39
C GLU A 219 2.80 12.74 1.18
N CYS A 220 3.57 13.60 1.84
CA CYS A 220 5.03 13.58 1.80
C CYS A 220 5.61 12.23 2.25
N TYR A 221 5.09 11.67 3.34
CA TYR A 221 5.53 10.36 3.83
C TYR A 221 5.18 9.23 2.85
N ILE A 222 3.96 9.23 2.31
CA ILE A 222 3.50 8.21 1.36
C ILE A 222 4.27 8.34 0.04
N GLU A 223 4.49 9.55 -0.47
CA GLU A 223 5.30 9.80 -1.65
C GLU A 223 6.71 9.24 -1.49
N ALA A 224 7.36 9.50 -0.34
CA ALA A 224 8.67 8.93 -0.05
C ALA A 224 8.61 7.39 -0.03
N LEU A 225 7.62 6.80 0.64
CA LEU A 225 7.43 5.34 0.65
C LEU A 225 7.27 4.78 -0.76
N VAL A 226 6.45 5.42 -1.59
CA VAL A 226 6.20 5.00 -2.97
C VAL A 226 7.49 5.06 -3.78
N ARG A 227 8.19 6.20 -3.76
CA ARG A 227 9.41 6.44 -4.56
C ARG A 227 10.59 5.56 -4.13
N TYR A 228 10.79 5.35 -2.83
CA TYR A 228 11.97 4.65 -2.31
C TYR A 228 11.76 3.15 -2.06
N VAL A 229 10.52 2.70 -1.87
CA VAL A 229 10.24 1.30 -1.50
C VAL A 229 9.39 0.60 -2.55
N ILE A 230 8.28 1.22 -2.98
CA ILE A 230 7.30 0.53 -3.83
C ILE A 230 7.77 0.50 -5.29
N LEU A 231 7.98 1.66 -5.92
CA LEU A 231 8.34 1.75 -7.34
C LEU A 231 9.63 0.98 -7.70
N PRO A 232 10.71 1.00 -6.89
CA PRO A 232 11.90 0.22 -7.19
C PRO A 232 11.65 -1.30 -7.25
N ARG A 233 10.65 -1.80 -6.52
CA ARG A 233 10.27 -3.23 -6.51
C ARG A 233 9.32 -3.60 -7.66
N LEU A 234 8.72 -2.61 -8.32
CA LEU A 234 7.83 -2.80 -9.47
C LEU A 234 8.57 -2.70 -10.81
N ARG A 235 9.89 -2.57 -10.81
CA ARG A 235 10.70 -2.54 -12.04
C ARG A 235 10.57 -3.87 -12.77
N ILE A 236 10.24 -3.82 -14.05
CA ILE A 236 10.05 -5.01 -14.87
C ILE A 236 11.18 -5.07 -15.89
N ALA A 237 11.97 -6.14 -15.88
CA ALA A 237 13.02 -6.33 -16.87
C ALA A 237 12.41 -6.51 -18.27
N LEU A 238 12.98 -5.85 -19.29
CA LEU A 238 12.48 -5.97 -20.67
C LEU A 238 12.32 -7.42 -21.14
N PRO A 239 13.23 -8.37 -20.84
CA PRO A 239 13.07 -9.78 -21.22
C PRO A 239 11.76 -10.43 -20.77
N VAL A 240 11.15 -9.97 -19.66
CA VAL A 240 9.87 -10.49 -19.16
C VAL A 240 8.72 -10.20 -20.14
N PHE A 241 8.78 -9.09 -20.87
CA PHE A 241 7.77 -8.73 -21.88
C PHE A 241 7.88 -9.59 -23.14
N VAL A 242 9.03 -10.22 -23.37
CA VAL A 242 9.33 -11.07 -24.53
C VAL A 242 9.06 -12.55 -24.24
N PHE A 243 8.47 -12.87 -23.07
CA PHE A 243 8.02 -14.19 -22.63
C PHE A 243 9.03 -15.32 -22.80
N ASP A 244 10.06 -15.43 -21.93
CA ASP A 244 10.95 -16.61 -21.76
C ASP A 244 11.11 -17.49 -23.01
N LEU A 245 11.28 -16.85 -24.17
CA LEU A 245 11.53 -17.56 -25.41
C LEU A 245 12.83 -18.31 -25.14
N PRO A 246 12.95 -19.59 -25.53
CA PRO A 246 14.18 -20.32 -25.33
C PRO A 246 15.26 -19.70 -26.23
N LEU A 247 15.85 -18.59 -25.77
CA LEU A 247 16.93 -17.83 -26.38
C LEU A 247 18.27 -18.57 -26.18
N ASN A 248 18.25 -19.91 -26.24
CA ASN A 248 19.43 -20.75 -26.37
C ASN A 248 20.05 -20.68 -27.79
N LEU A 249 19.70 -19.65 -28.56
CA LEU A 249 20.13 -19.41 -29.93
C LEU A 249 21.06 -18.20 -29.94
N GLY A 250 22.33 -18.38 -29.59
CA GLY A 250 23.34 -17.31 -29.65
C GLY A 250 23.13 -16.18 -28.64
N SER A 251 24.10 -15.27 -28.54
CA SER A 251 24.00 -14.07 -27.69
C SER A 251 23.03 -13.08 -28.33
N VAL A 252 21.73 -13.30 -28.13
CA VAL A 252 20.68 -12.35 -28.50
C VAL A 252 20.64 -11.24 -27.47
N THR A 253 20.88 -10.01 -27.92
CA THR A 253 20.74 -8.81 -27.08
C THR A 253 19.37 -8.21 -27.32
N VAL A 254 18.69 -7.89 -26.22
CA VAL A 254 17.35 -7.29 -26.23
C VAL A 254 17.48 -5.82 -25.86
N LYS A 255 16.85 -4.93 -26.64
CA LYS A 255 16.79 -3.50 -26.34
C LYS A 255 15.43 -2.90 -26.70
N ALA A 256 15.09 -1.80 -26.07
CA ALA A 256 13.88 -1.04 -26.40
C ALA A 256 14.00 -0.45 -27.81
N ALA A 257 12.94 -0.64 -28.62
CA ALA A 257 12.86 -0.08 -29.95
C ALA A 257 12.79 1.46 -29.92
N THR A 258 13.47 2.13 -30.85
CA THR A 258 13.56 3.61 -30.90
C THR A 258 12.69 4.23 -31.99
N ALA A 259 12.15 3.42 -32.90
CA ALA A 259 11.29 3.88 -33.98
C ALA A 259 9.89 4.36 -33.52
N PRO A 260 9.23 3.75 -32.51
CA PRO A 260 7.99 4.29 -31.96
C PRO A 260 8.19 5.67 -31.30
N PRO A 261 7.20 6.57 -31.36
CA PRO A 261 7.33 7.92 -30.76
C PRO A 261 7.42 7.89 -29.24
N ASN A 262 6.82 6.88 -28.58
CA ASN A 262 6.91 6.63 -27.15
C ASN A 262 7.25 5.15 -26.94
N ASN A 263 8.18 4.86 -26.02
CA ASN A 263 8.50 3.51 -25.58
C ASN A 263 9.07 3.55 -24.15
N PRO A 264 8.31 3.13 -23.12
CA PRO A 264 6.98 2.55 -23.19
C PRO A 264 5.92 3.54 -23.68
N ALA A 265 4.83 3.03 -24.26
CA ALA A 265 3.68 3.83 -24.62
C ALA A 265 2.50 3.54 -23.69
N ILE A 266 1.89 4.58 -23.11
CA ILE A 266 0.64 4.47 -22.35
C ILE A 266 -0.50 5.10 -23.17
N GLU A 267 -1.33 4.23 -23.74
CA GLU A 267 -2.43 4.57 -24.65
C GLU A 267 -3.36 3.37 -24.84
N ASP A 268 -4.60 3.60 -25.27
CA ASP A 268 -5.62 2.57 -25.50
C ASP A 268 -5.84 1.65 -24.28
N ASP A 269 -5.85 2.22 -23.08
CA ASP A 269 -6.04 1.51 -21.81
C ASP A 269 -4.92 0.48 -21.53
N GLN A 270 -3.75 0.68 -22.14
CA GLN A 270 -2.62 -0.24 -22.12
C GLN A 270 -1.28 0.44 -21.83
N LEU A 271 -0.41 -0.30 -21.13
CA LEU A 271 1.03 -0.09 -21.15
C LEU A 271 1.66 -0.99 -22.20
N LYS A 272 2.25 -0.39 -23.24
CA LYS A 272 2.88 -1.08 -24.38
C LYS A 272 4.39 -0.89 -24.33
N VAL A 273 5.12 -1.96 -24.65
CA VAL A 273 6.59 -1.96 -24.72
C VAL A 273 7.01 -2.59 -26.04
N PHE A 274 7.87 -1.89 -26.76
CA PHE A 274 8.38 -2.29 -28.07
C PHE A 274 9.85 -2.67 -27.95
N VAL A 275 10.23 -3.80 -28.52
CA VAL A 275 11.52 -4.43 -28.27
C VAL A 275 12.17 -4.86 -29.59
N ASP A 276 13.42 -4.48 -29.77
CA ASP A 276 14.30 -4.92 -30.86
C ASP A 276 15.25 -6.01 -30.34
N MET A 277 15.57 -6.97 -31.21
CA MET A 277 16.45 -8.09 -30.93
C MET A 277 17.60 -8.09 -31.92
N GLU A 278 18.81 -8.09 -31.38
CA GLU A 278 20.04 -8.19 -32.17
C GLU A 278 20.71 -9.52 -31.88
N VAL A 279 21.04 -10.26 -32.95
CA VAL A 279 21.85 -11.47 -32.88
C VAL A 279 23.29 -11.07 -33.10
N ALA A 280 24.17 -11.36 -32.14
CA ALA A 280 25.62 -11.19 -32.33
C ALA A 280 26.25 -12.31 -33.16
#